data_AF-A0A078IA52-F1
#
_entry.id   AF-A0A078IA52-F1
#
_cell.length_a   1.000
_cell.length_b   1.000
_cell.length_c   1.000
_cell.angle_alpha   90.00
_cell.angle_beta   90.00
_cell.angle_gamma   90.00
#
_symmetry.space_group_name_H-M   'P 1'
#
loop_
_entity.id
_entity.type
_entity.pdbx_description
1 polymer ?
#
loop_
_entity_poly.entity_id
_entity_poly.type
_entity_poly.pdbx_seq_one_letter_code
_entity_poly.pdbx_strand_id
1 'polypeptide(L)'
;MTMLHPQRWLSSLIMFLLSSFMLKSDGSNHIVGDSSGWELYTNYTNWTQGREFHVGDVLVFNYNRDQHNVMQVNSTAYVDCGRDNYISLFNKGNDSIVISVGSI
;
A
#
# COMPACT_ATOMS: atom_id res chain seq x y z
N MET A 1 -5.57 38.38 44.05
CA MET A 1 -4.74 37.19 43.80
C MET A 1 -5.64 36.11 43.20
N THR A 2 -5.57 35.93 41.89
CA THR A 2 -6.34 34.92 41.16
C THR A 2 -5.87 33.54 41.60
N MET A 3 -6.72 32.82 42.35
CA MET A 3 -6.47 31.43 42.68
C MET A 3 -6.47 30.61 41.39
N LEU A 4 -5.28 30.28 40.89
CA LEU A 4 -5.08 29.29 39.84
C LEU A 4 -5.57 27.94 40.39
N HIS A 5 -6.81 27.59 40.06
CA HIS A 5 -7.44 26.35 40.48
C HIS A 5 -6.62 25.15 39.94
N PRO A 6 -6.22 24.19 40.79
CA PRO A 6 -5.42 23.01 40.40
C PRO A 6 -6.01 22.21 39.23
N GLN A 7 -7.34 22.28 39.09
CA GLN A 7 -8.11 21.63 38.05
C GLN A 7 -7.74 22.08 36.63
N ARG A 8 -7.31 23.34 36.44
CA ARG A 8 -6.92 23.87 35.12
C ARG A 8 -5.64 23.22 34.58
N TRP A 9 -4.72 22.86 35.47
CA TRP A 9 -3.47 22.21 35.10
C TRP A 9 -3.71 20.76 34.71
N LEU A 10 -4.53 20.05 35.49
CA LEU A 10 -4.98 18.69 35.17
C LEU A 10 -5.69 18.63 33.80
N SER A 11 -6.61 19.55 33.53
CA SER A 11 -7.31 19.60 32.23
C SER A 11 -6.36 19.86 31.05
N SER A 12 -5.37 20.75 31.20
CA SER A 12 -4.37 21.00 30.16
C SER A 12 -3.44 19.79 29.93
N LEU A 13 -3.08 19.07 31.00
CA LEU A 13 -2.26 17.86 30.93
C LEU A 13 -3.00 16.70 30.24
N ILE A 14 -4.29 16.53 30.54
CA ILE A 14 -5.16 15.54 29.91
C ILE A 14 -5.31 15.84 28.40
N MET A 15 -5.49 17.10 28.01
CA MET A 15 -5.55 17.48 26.58
C MET A 15 -4.22 17.26 25.84
N PHE A 16 -3.08 17.50 26.49
CA PHE A 16 -1.75 17.22 25.93
C PHE A 16 -1.49 15.71 25.77
N LEU A 17 -1.98 14.88 26.69
CA LEU A 17 -1.87 13.42 26.58
C LEU A 17 -2.77 12.87 25.46
N LEU A 18 -3.97 13.43 25.29
CA LEU A 18 -4.88 13.04 24.21
C LEU A 18 -4.37 13.42 22.81
N SER A 19 -3.60 14.51 22.66
CA SER A 19 -3.04 14.91 21.36
C SER A 19 -1.85 14.06 20.91
N SER A 20 -1.16 13.39 21.84
CA SER A 20 -0.05 12.48 21.53
C SER A 20 -0.49 11.13 20.94
N PHE A 21 -1.79 10.83 20.98
CA PHE A 21 -2.41 9.69 20.30
C PHE A 21 -2.71 10.03 18.83
N MET A 22 -1.67 10.36 18.06
CA MET A 22 -1.81 10.38 16.60
C MET A 22 -1.94 8.93 16.13
N LEU A 23 -3.14 8.56 15.67
CA LEU A 23 -3.36 7.26 15.02
C LEU A 23 -2.52 7.23 13.75
N LYS A 24 -1.52 6.35 13.72
CA LYS A 24 -0.75 6.07 12.51
C LYS A 24 -1.66 5.23 11.61
N SER A 25 -2.16 5.82 10.54
CA SER A 25 -2.87 5.07 9.50
C SER A 25 -1.84 4.22 8.77
N ASP A 26 -1.90 2.91 8.94
CA ASP A 26 -1.12 1.96 8.14
C ASP A 26 -1.90 1.66 6.85
N GLY A 27 -1.19 1.41 5.75
CA GLY A 27 -1.81 1.04 4.49
C GLY A 27 -2.37 -0.38 4.53
N SER A 28 -3.36 -0.67 3.68
CA SER A 28 -3.90 -2.02 3.55
C SER A 28 -3.03 -2.89 2.64
N ASN A 29 -2.89 -4.17 2.99
CA ASN A 29 -2.22 -5.15 2.15
C ASN A 29 -3.22 -5.82 1.21
N HIS A 30 -2.96 -5.77 -0.09
CA HIS A 30 -3.75 -6.42 -1.13
C HIS A 30 -2.93 -7.54 -1.77
N ILE A 31 -3.36 -8.79 -1.55
CA ILE A 31 -2.74 -9.94 -2.21
C ILE A 31 -3.23 -9.97 -3.66
N VAL A 32 -2.30 -9.79 -4.60
CA VAL A 32 -2.61 -9.77 -6.03
C VAL A 32 -3.05 -11.16 -6.47
N GLY A 33 -4.27 -11.25 -7.02
CA GLY A 33 -4.89 -12.52 -7.40
C GLY A 33 -5.46 -13.34 -6.23
N ASP A 34 -5.57 -12.75 -5.03
CA ASP A 34 -6.09 -13.39 -3.81
C ASP A 34 -5.40 -14.76 -3.54
N SER A 35 -6.13 -15.88 -3.54
CA SER A 35 -5.56 -17.21 -3.29
C SER A 35 -4.73 -17.76 -4.45
N SER A 36 -4.96 -17.27 -5.67
CA SER A 36 -4.23 -17.72 -6.86
C SER A 36 -2.83 -17.11 -6.95
N GLY A 37 -2.65 -15.89 -6.45
CA GLY A 37 -1.39 -15.17 -6.54
C GLY A 37 -1.12 -14.58 -7.94
N TRP A 38 0.17 -14.42 -8.25
CA TRP A 38 0.64 -13.87 -9.52
C TRP A 38 0.97 -14.99 -10.52
N GLU A 39 0.05 -15.23 -11.47
CA GLU A 39 0.05 -16.32 -12.43
C GLU A 39 -0.65 -15.96 -13.75
N LEU A 40 -0.45 -16.77 -14.80
CA LEU A 40 -0.88 -16.44 -16.17
C LEU A 40 -2.41 -16.54 -16.41
N TYR A 41 -3.12 -17.36 -15.64
CA TYR A 41 -4.52 -17.70 -15.92
C TYR A 41 -5.53 -16.99 -15.00
N THR A 42 -5.05 -16.07 -14.16
CA THR A 42 -5.89 -15.25 -13.29
C THR A 42 -6.40 -13.99 -14.03
N ASN A 43 -7.68 -13.68 -13.87
CA ASN A 43 -8.28 -12.47 -14.45
C ASN A 43 -8.08 -11.26 -13.50
N TYR A 44 -6.98 -10.53 -13.72
CA TYR A 44 -6.65 -9.37 -12.88
C TYR A 44 -7.62 -8.20 -13.02
N THR A 45 -8.32 -8.06 -14.16
CA THR A 45 -9.39 -7.06 -14.31
C THR A 45 -10.54 -7.32 -13.34
N ASN A 46 -10.96 -8.59 -13.22
CA ASN A 46 -11.96 -8.98 -12.25
C ASN A 46 -11.45 -8.83 -10.81
N TRP A 47 -10.19 -9.21 -10.54
CA TRP A 47 -9.59 -9.05 -9.22
C TRP A 47 -9.60 -7.58 -8.75
N THR A 48 -9.32 -6.63 -9.64
CA THR A 48 -9.38 -5.19 -9.32
C THR A 48 -10.81 -4.64 -9.17
N GLN A 49 -11.84 -5.36 -9.62
CA GLN A 49 -13.20 -4.84 -9.67
C GLN A 49 -13.78 -4.65 -8.26
N GLY A 50 -14.23 -3.43 -7.96
CA GLY A 50 -14.80 -3.07 -6.66
C GLY A 50 -13.77 -2.94 -5.53
N ARG A 51 -12.47 -3.01 -5.86
CA ARG A 51 -11.38 -2.79 -4.92
C ARG A 51 -10.89 -1.35 -5.00
N GLU A 52 -10.67 -0.72 -3.85
CA GLU A 52 -10.12 0.62 -3.75
C GLU A 52 -8.67 0.52 -3.27
N PHE A 53 -7.77 1.20 -3.98
CA PHE A 53 -6.35 1.26 -3.65
C PHE A 53 -6.00 2.68 -3.21
N HIS A 54 -5.40 2.80 -2.04
CA HIS A 54 -5.02 4.08 -1.45
C HIS A 54 -3.50 4.25 -1.44
N VAL A 55 -3.04 5.50 -1.42
CA VAL A 55 -1.62 5.80 -1.18
C VAL A 55 -1.24 5.26 0.20
N GLY A 56 -0.14 4.52 0.26
CA GLY A 56 0.31 3.80 1.44
C GLY A 56 -0.06 2.32 1.45
N ASP A 57 -1.07 1.89 0.67
CA ASP A 57 -1.41 0.47 0.53
C ASP A 57 -0.25 -0.31 -0.10
N VAL A 58 -0.24 -1.62 0.13
CA VAL A 58 0.80 -2.55 -0.34
C VAL A 58 0.19 -3.59 -1.27
N LEU A 59 0.72 -3.70 -2.48
CA LEU A 59 0.45 -4.81 -3.38
C LEU A 59 1.43 -5.95 -3.08
N VAL A 60 0.90 -7.11 -2.71
CA VAL A 60 1.69 -8.31 -2.39
C VAL A 60 1.60 -9.30 -3.54
N PHE A 61 2.72 -9.52 -4.21
CA PHE A 61 2.87 -10.45 -5.33
C PHE A 61 3.54 -11.74 -4.87
N ASN A 62 2.77 -12.82 -4.82
CA ASN A 62 3.27 -14.16 -4.50
C ASN A 62 3.31 -15.01 -5.77
N TYR A 63 4.48 -15.57 -6.09
CA TYR A 63 4.69 -16.38 -7.29
C TYR A 63 5.94 -17.26 -7.21
N ASN A 64 6.03 -18.26 -8.08
CA ASN A 64 7.27 -18.99 -8.28
C ASN A 64 8.29 -18.10 -9.03
N ARG A 65 9.33 -17.66 -8.31
CA ARG A 65 10.36 -16.74 -8.85
C ARG A 65 11.17 -17.30 -10.01
N ASP A 66 11.19 -18.62 -10.19
CA ASP A 66 11.89 -19.25 -11.32
C ASP A 66 11.05 -19.23 -12.61
N GLN A 67 9.76 -18.88 -12.50
CA GLN A 67 8.80 -18.86 -13.61
C GLN A 67 8.28 -17.45 -13.93
N HIS A 68 8.16 -16.60 -12.91
CA HIS A 68 7.56 -15.28 -13.02
C HIS A 68 8.41 -14.21 -12.35
N ASN A 69 8.12 -12.95 -12.67
CA ASN A 69 8.62 -11.74 -12.03
C ASN A 69 7.53 -10.66 -12.06
N VAL A 70 7.81 -9.51 -11.47
CA VAL A 70 6.93 -8.33 -11.54
C VAL A 70 7.72 -7.16 -12.12
N MET A 71 7.19 -6.57 -13.19
CA MET A 71 7.74 -5.37 -13.80
C MET A 71 6.78 -4.21 -13.60
N GLN A 72 7.26 -3.13 -12.99
CA GLN A 72 6.53 -1.87 -12.97
C GLN A 72 6.82 -1.13 -14.29
N VAL A 73 5.77 -0.77 -15.01
CA VAL A 73 5.85 -0.14 -16.34
C VAL A 73 4.89 1.05 -16.42
N ASN A 74 5.04 1.88 -17.44
CA ASN A 74 4.06 2.91 -17.76
C ASN A 74 2.88 2.33 -18.57
N SER A 75 1.82 3.13 -18.74
CA SER A 75 0.61 2.72 -19.46
C SER A 75 0.87 2.20 -20.88
N THR A 76 1.75 2.84 -21.66
CA THR A 76 2.09 2.41 -23.02
C THR A 76 2.74 1.02 -23.04
N ALA A 77 3.76 0.81 -22.20
CA ALA A 77 4.43 -0.49 -22.11
C ALA A 77 3.52 -1.58 -21.54
N TYR A 78 2.56 -1.24 -20.67
CA TYR A 78 1.52 -2.17 -20.23
C TYR A 78 0.63 -2.64 -21.40
N VAL A 79 0.11 -1.70 -22.21
CA VAL A 79 -0.75 -2.01 -23.37
C VAL A 79 -0.01 -2.83 -24.43
N ASP A 80 1.24 -2.48 -24.72
CA ASP A 80 2.05 -3.14 -25.74
C ASP A 80 2.72 -4.44 -25.24
N CYS A 81 2.59 -4.76 -23.95
CA CYS A 81 3.34 -5.84 -23.29
C CYS A 81 4.87 -5.72 -23.50
N GLY A 82 5.38 -4.49 -23.48
CA GLY A 82 6.80 -4.17 -23.68
C GLY A 82 7.66 -4.48 -22.45
N ARG A 83 8.84 -5.08 -22.65
CA ARG A 83 9.73 -5.53 -21.55
C ARG A 83 10.97 -4.67 -21.34
N ASP A 84 11.35 -3.85 -22.32
CA ASP A 84 12.68 -3.23 -22.33
C ASP A 84 12.77 -1.93 -21.49
N ASN A 85 11.63 -1.28 -21.22
CA ASN A 85 11.57 0.03 -20.55
C ASN A 85 10.80 -0.04 -19.23
N TYR A 86 11.15 -0.99 -18.34
CA TYR A 86 10.55 -1.07 -17.01
C TYR A 86 11.12 0.00 -16.06
N ILE A 87 10.27 0.52 -15.18
CA ILE A 87 10.61 1.47 -14.11
C ILE A 87 11.31 0.72 -12.98
N SER A 88 10.84 -0.48 -12.65
CA SER A 88 11.40 -1.35 -11.62
C SER A 88 11.11 -2.82 -11.92
N LEU A 89 12.04 -3.68 -11.50
CA LEU A 89 11.94 -5.14 -11.64
C LEU A 89 12.03 -5.77 -10.25
N PHE A 90 11.10 -6.66 -9.96
CA PHE A 90 11.02 -7.41 -8.72
C PHE A 90 10.98 -8.92 -9.03
N ASN A 91 11.76 -9.70 -8.30
CA ASN A 91 12.02 -11.11 -8.62
C ASN A 91 12.20 -11.99 -7.38
N LYS A 92 11.67 -11.59 -6.22
CA LYS A 92 11.84 -12.36 -4.98
C LYS A 92 10.85 -13.51 -4.87
N GLY A 93 9.69 -13.41 -5.54
CA GLY A 93 8.59 -14.38 -5.46
C GLY A 93 7.58 -14.09 -4.35
N ASN A 94 7.84 -13.05 -3.54
CA ASN A 94 6.97 -12.55 -2.47
C ASN A 94 7.11 -11.02 -2.33
N ASP A 95 7.11 -10.33 -3.47
CA ASP A 95 7.41 -8.90 -3.53
C ASP A 95 6.26 -8.06 -2.96
N SER A 96 6.59 -7.10 -2.11
CA SER A 96 5.66 -6.15 -1.50
C SER A 96 5.95 -4.75 -2.02
N ILE A 97 4.99 -4.16 -2.74
CA ILE A 97 5.16 -2.89 -3.45
C ILE A 97 4.18 -1.87 -2.85
N VAL A 98 4.73 -0.80 -2.26
CA VAL A 98 3.94 0.28 -1.67
C VAL A 98 3.44 1.24 -2.75
N ILE A 99 2.15 1.53 -2.75
CA ILE A 99 1.53 2.55 -3.61
C ILE A 99 1.94 3.92 -3.09
N SER A 100 3.00 4.49 -3.68
CA SER A 100 3.69 5.65 -3.12
C SER A 100 3.13 6.99 -3.62
N VAL A 101 2.60 7.01 -4.84
CA VAL A 101 1.87 8.13 -5.47
C VAL A 101 0.95 7.49 -6.52
N GLY A 102 -0.21 8.11 -6.82
CA GLY A 102 -1.11 7.65 -7.87
C GLY A 102 -0.33 7.35 -9.15
N SER A 103 -0.08 6.06 -9.38
CA SER A 103 0.70 5.59 -10.52
C SER A 103 -0.29 5.55 -11.67
N ILE A 104 -0.31 6.64 -12.43
CA ILE A 104 -1.07 6.81 -13.67
C ILE A 104 -0.26 6.16 -14.80
#